data_AF-A0A561PTU1-F1
#
_entry.id   AF-A0A561PTU1-F1
#
_cell.length_a   1.000
_cell.length_b   1.000
_cell.length_c   1.000
_cell.angle_alpha   90.00
_cell.angle_beta   90.00
_cell.angle_gamma   90.00
#
_symmetry.space_group_name_H-M   'P 1'
#
loop_
_entity.id
_entity.type
_entity.pdbx_description
1 polymer ?
#
loop_
_entity_poly.entity_id
_entity_poly.type
_entity_poly.pdbx_seq_one_letter_code
_entity_poly.pdbx_strand_id
1 'polypeptide(L)'
;MHRLRILHPNTSSRIRLLPIMHGLTGILFLFNAIGVYRSPQPNWFLVFFFLVVGIACIGFPFMMRKFKKFTEANTVARMIEAFICFTGSLYFLSHLYPVTALLLFAVGSCMAYVGWMEYKIFQPSYVTMDNTGIILPTLFSKRLVGWNELNNVILRNDLLTIDYKNNKILQLEVLDELGQEQRTALNTFFQSRVQ
;
A
#
# COMPACT_ATOMS: atom_id res chain seq x y z
N MET A 1 -17.02 -16.31 -18.35
CA MET A 1 -16.42 -15.64 -17.17
C MET A 1 -15.61 -14.47 -17.70
N HIS A 2 -15.99 -13.25 -17.36
CA HIS A 2 -15.32 -12.03 -17.82
C HIS A 2 -14.49 -11.44 -16.68
N ARG A 3 -13.34 -10.86 -16.99
CA ARG A 3 -12.43 -10.27 -15.99
C ARG A 3 -11.93 -8.93 -16.51
N LEU A 4 -12.09 -7.90 -15.70
CA LEU A 4 -11.61 -6.54 -16.00
C LEU A 4 -10.64 -6.10 -14.93
N ARG A 5 -9.48 -5.61 -15.34
CA ARG A 5 -8.52 -4.96 -14.44
C ARG A 5 -9.07 -3.60 -14.04
N ILE A 6 -9.05 -3.32 -12.74
CA ILE A 6 -9.54 -2.06 -12.19
C ILE A 6 -8.48 -1.34 -11.38
N LEU A 7 -8.59 -0.02 -11.32
CA LEU A 7 -7.91 0.78 -10.30
C LEU A 7 -8.65 0.63 -8.97
N HIS A 8 -7.96 0.22 -7.91
CA HIS A 8 -8.61 0.10 -6.60
C HIS A 8 -9.08 1.50 -6.13
N PRO A 9 -10.33 1.67 -5.68
CA PRO A 9 -10.97 2.99 -5.47
C PRO A 9 -10.32 3.91 -4.42
N ASN A 10 -9.31 3.42 -3.69
CA ASN A 10 -8.57 4.16 -2.66
C ASN A 10 -7.06 4.28 -2.97
N THR A 11 -6.63 4.01 -4.20
CA THR A 11 -5.20 3.98 -4.56
C THR A 11 -4.54 5.35 -4.42
N SER A 12 -5.22 6.42 -4.86
CA SER A 12 -4.66 7.78 -4.92
C SER A 12 -4.42 8.43 -3.55
N SER A 13 -5.37 8.30 -2.62
CA SER A 13 -5.23 8.81 -1.25
C SER A 13 -4.13 8.07 -0.48
N ARG A 14 -3.97 6.77 -0.73
CA ARG A 14 -2.94 5.94 -0.10
C ARG A 14 -1.54 6.31 -0.58
N ILE A 15 -1.35 6.49 -1.89
CA ILE A 15 -0.05 6.92 -2.46
C ILE A 15 0.49 8.20 -1.80
N ARG A 16 -0.39 9.11 -1.37
CA ARG A 16 0.03 10.37 -0.71
C ARG A 16 0.56 10.16 0.71
N LEU A 17 0.09 9.15 1.42
CA LEU A 17 0.46 8.87 2.81
C LEU A 17 1.71 7.97 2.95
N LEU A 18 2.06 7.23 1.89
CA LEU A 18 3.20 6.32 1.83
C LEU A 18 4.49 6.88 2.48
N PRO A 19 4.96 8.09 2.12
CA PRO A 19 6.27 8.54 2.54
C PRO A 19 6.32 9.12 3.96
N ILE A 20 5.19 9.42 4.61
CA ILE A 20 5.17 10.07 5.93
C ILE A 20 5.86 9.21 6.99
N MET A 21 5.73 7.88 6.87
CA MET A 21 6.30 6.93 7.83
C MET A 21 7.83 6.95 7.83
N HIS A 22 8.47 7.21 6.69
CA HIS A 22 9.94 7.32 6.60
C HIS A 22 10.47 8.48 7.44
N GLY A 23 9.77 9.61 7.44
CA GLY A 23 10.15 10.77 8.25
C GLY A 23 10.14 10.47 9.75
N LEU A 24 9.13 9.75 10.24
CA LEU A 24 9.04 9.34 11.65
C LEU A 24 10.15 8.37 12.04
N THR A 25 10.43 7.36 11.19
CA THR A 25 11.56 6.44 11.39
C THR A 25 12.90 7.19 11.36
N GLY A 26 13.03 8.19 10.49
CA GLY A 26 14.21 9.05 10.43
C GLY A 26 14.44 9.83 11.73
N ILE A 27 13.39 10.41 12.31
CA ILE A 27 13.46 11.08 13.62
C ILE A 27 13.92 10.09 14.71
N LEU A 28 13.37 8.88 14.71
CA LEU A 28 13.79 7.83 15.65
C LEU A 28 15.28 7.50 15.51
N PHE A 29 15.80 7.41 14.29
CA PHE A 29 17.24 7.19 14.08
C PHE A 29 18.09 8.35 14.60
N LEU A 30 17.65 9.60 14.43
CA LEU A 30 18.37 10.75 15.02
C LEU A 30 18.39 10.70 16.55
N PHE A 31 17.29 10.31 17.19
CA PHE A 31 17.28 10.10 18.65
C PHE A 31 18.24 8.98 19.08
N ASN A 32 18.31 7.89 18.32
CA ASN A 32 19.28 6.82 18.58
C ASN A 32 20.72 7.29 18.41
N ALA A 33 21.02 8.13 17.41
CA ALA A 33 22.35 8.73 17.24
C ALA A 33 22.77 9.55 18.48
N ILE A 34 21.85 10.36 19.02
CA ILE A 34 22.08 11.12 20.26
C ILE A 34 22.30 10.18 21.45
N GLY A 35 21.49 9.11 21.54
CA GLY A 35 21.60 8.10 22.60
C GLY A 35 22.96 7.38 22.60
N VAL A 36 23.44 6.94 21.43
CA VAL A 36 24.76 6.31 21.29
C VAL A 36 25.88 7.30 21.56
N TYR A 37 25.75 8.56 21.12
CA TYR A 37 26.75 9.60 21.37
C TYR A 37 26.91 9.91 22.87
N ARG A 38 25.81 9.88 23.63
CA ARG A 38 25.81 10.14 25.08
C ARG A 38 26.12 8.90 25.93
N SER A 39 26.36 7.73 25.33
CA SER A 39 26.67 6.54 26.09
C SER A 39 28.07 6.63 26.73
N PRO A 40 28.35 5.87 27.80
CA PRO A 40 29.67 5.88 28.45
C PRO A 40 30.83 5.48 27.52
N GLN A 41 30.54 4.70 26.48
CA GLN A 41 31.50 4.27 25.46
C GLN A 41 30.86 4.49 24.07
N PRO A 42 30.97 5.70 23.51
CA PRO A 42 30.28 6.05 22.29
C PRO A 42 30.89 5.33 21.08
N ASN A 43 30.04 4.62 20.35
CA ASN A 43 30.41 4.04 19.06
C ASN A 43 30.19 5.08 17.95
N TRP A 44 31.23 5.82 17.60
CA TRP A 44 31.18 6.90 16.61
C TRP A 44 30.73 6.45 15.23
N PHE A 45 31.04 5.22 14.83
CA PHE A 45 30.56 4.66 13.56
C PHE A 45 29.03 4.60 13.55
N LEU A 46 28.42 4.09 14.64
CA LEU A 46 26.97 4.01 14.76
C LEU A 46 26.30 5.38 14.89
N VAL A 47 26.94 6.33 15.57
CA VAL A 47 26.46 7.73 15.63
C VAL A 47 26.36 8.30 14.21
N PHE A 48 27.44 8.20 13.43
CA PHE A 48 27.45 8.70 12.05
C PHE A 48 26.44 7.95 11.17
N PHE A 49 26.37 6.63 11.29
CA PHE A 49 25.43 5.79 10.56
C PHE A 49 23.97 6.21 10.81
N PHE A 50 23.54 6.26 12.07
CA PHE A 50 22.16 6.65 12.41
C PHE A 50 21.86 8.11 12.04
N LEU A 51 22.85 9.01 12.12
CA LEU A 51 22.70 10.39 11.71
C LEU A 51 22.46 10.52 10.20
N VAL A 52 23.29 9.86 9.38
CA VAL A 52 23.16 9.88 7.92
C VAL A 52 21.86 9.23 7.47
N VAL A 53 21.54 8.04 8.00
CA VAL A 53 20.29 7.34 7.66
C VAL A 53 19.08 8.16 8.12
N GLY A 54 19.11 8.73 9.33
CA GLY A 54 18.02 9.57 9.85
C GLY A 54 17.73 10.77 8.96
N ILE A 55 18.77 11.49 8.51
CA ILE A 55 18.62 12.61 7.57
C ILE A 55 18.09 12.12 6.22
N ALA A 56 18.62 11.01 5.69
CA ALA A 56 18.15 10.44 4.43
C ALA A 56 16.67 10.06 4.47
N CYS A 57 16.20 9.43 5.55
CA CYS A 57 14.80 9.06 5.79
C CYS A 57 13.89 10.29 5.87
N ILE A 58 14.32 11.37 6.51
CA ILE A 58 13.56 12.64 6.56
C ILE A 58 13.53 13.33 5.18
N GLY A 59 14.61 13.25 4.42
CA GLY A 59 14.70 13.81 3.06
C GLY A 59 13.94 13.00 2.00
N PHE A 60 13.73 11.69 2.23
CA PHE A 60 13.11 10.76 1.29
C PHE A 60 11.76 11.24 0.74
N PRO A 61 10.79 11.70 1.55
CA PRO A 61 9.49 12.19 1.07
C PRO A 61 9.57 13.39 0.12
N PHE A 62 10.64 14.18 0.21
CA PHE A 62 10.83 15.39 -0.62
C PHE A 62 11.54 15.05 -1.93
N MET A 63 12.54 14.18 -1.87
CA MET A 63 13.30 13.72 -3.03
C MET A 63 12.45 12.84 -3.95
N MET A 64 11.69 11.91 -3.36
CA MET A 64 11.00 10.87 -4.11
C MET A 64 9.77 11.36 -4.88
N ARG A 65 9.23 12.55 -4.56
CA ARG A 65 8.12 13.18 -5.30
C ARG A 65 8.39 13.34 -6.80
N LYS A 66 9.65 13.37 -7.22
CA LYS A 66 10.07 13.57 -8.61
C LYS A 66 10.25 12.27 -9.41
N PHE A 67 10.16 11.10 -8.76
CA PHE A 67 10.46 9.82 -9.40
C PHE A 67 9.20 9.10 -9.90
N LYS A 68 9.25 8.59 -11.14
CA LYS A 68 8.16 7.84 -11.78
C LYS A 68 7.86 6.48 -11.10
N LYS A 69 8.87 5.87 -10.46
CA LYS A 69 8.76 4.57 -9.77
C LYS A 69 8.62 4.71 -8.25
N PHE A 70 7.75 5.61 -7.82
CA PHE A 70 7.58 5.97 -6.42
C PHE A 70 7.26 4.77 -5.51
N THR A 71 6.34 3.89 -5.93
CA THR A 71 5.88 2.74 -5.12
C THR A 71 6.94 1.67 -4.91
N GLU A 72 7.73 1.34 -5.95
CA GLU A 72 8.82 0.36 -5.87
C GLU A 72 9.89 0.85 -4.88
N ALA A 73 10.30 2.10 -5.04
CA ALA A 73 11.31 2.71 -4.17
C ALA A 73 10.85 2.85 -2.71
N ASN A 74 9.57 3.16 -2.47
CA ASN A 74 8.99 3.21 -1.13
C ASN A 74 9.08 1.84 -0.43
N THR A 75 8.67 0.77 -1.12
CA THR A 75 8.73 -0.60 -0.59
C THR A 75 10.18 -0.99 -0.24
N VAL A 76 11.14 -0.67 -1.12
CA VAL A 76 12.56 -0.96 -0.87
C VAL A 76 13.10 -0.17 0.32
N ALA A 77 12.79 1.13 0.41
CA ALA A 77 13.19 1.96 1.55
C ALA A 77 12.66 1.39 2.87
N ARG A 78 11.40 0.93 2.91
CA ARG A 78 10.82 0.27 4.10
C ARG A 78 11.57 -0.99 4.50
N MET A 79 11.96 -1.84 3.54
CA MET A 79 12.72 -3.05 3.84
C MET A 79 14.10 -2.74 4.42
N ILE A 80 14.77 -1.72 3.88
CA ILE A 80 16.06 -1.24 4.41
C ILE A 80 15.88 -0.70 5.83
N GLU A 81 14.88 0.15 6.07
CA GLU A 81 14.59 0.70 7.39
C GLU A 81 14.25 -0.39 8.42
N ALA A 82 13.43 -1.38 8.04
CA ALA A 82 13.11 -2.52 8.91
C ALA A 82 14.37 -3.31 9.26
N PHE A 83 15.24 -3.57 8.29
CA PHE A 83 16.52 -4.25 8.51
C PHE A 83 17.43 -3.46 9.47
N ILE A 84 17.53 -2.14 9.30
CA ILE A 84 18.28 -1.26 10.20
C ILE A 84 17.69 -1.28 11.61
N CYS A 85 16.37 -1.26 11.75
CA CYS A 85 15.69 -1.37 13.04
C CYS A 85 15.97 -2.72 13.72
N PHE A 86 15.94 -3.84 13.00
CA PHE A 86 16.22 -5.16 13.59
C PHE A 86 17.68 -5.32 14.01
N THR A 87 18.61 -4.90 13.16
CA THR A 87 20.06 -4.94 13.49
C THR A 87 20.41 -3.98 14.63
N GLY A 88 19.83 -2.76 14.63
CA GLY A 88 19.94 -1.80 15.72
C GLY A 88 19.34 -2.34 17.02
N SER A 89 18.19 -3.00 16.97
CA SER A 89 17.57 -3.65 18.13
C SER A 89 18.51 -4.67 18.78
N LEU A 90 19.12 -5.56 17.98
CA LEU A 90 20.09 -6.53 18.47
C LEU A 90 21.31 -5.84 19.11
N TYR A 91 21.82 -4.77 18.50
CA TYR A 91 22.93 -3.99 19.06
C TYR A 91 22.58 -3.39 20.43
N PHE A 92 21.43 -2.72 20.57
CA PHE A 92 21.06 -2.12 21.85
C PHE A 92 20.75 -3.16 22.92
N LEU A 93 20.24 -4.33 22.52
CA LEU A 93 20.01 -5.44 23.43
C LEU A 93 21.34 -5.99 23.97
N SER A 94 22.37 -6.12 23.13
CA SER A 94 23.70 -6.59 23.56
C SER A 94 24.43 -5.60 24.47
N HIS A 95 24.04 -4.33 24.46
CA HIS A 95 24.60 -3.26 25.30
C HIS A 95 23.71 -2.90 26.50
N LEU A 96 22.75 -3.76 26.85
CA LEU A 96 21.89 -3.60 28.03
C LEU A 96 20.98 -2.34 27.98
N TYR A 97 20.56 -1.93 26.78
CA TYR A 97 19.55 -0.88 26.56
C TYR A 97 18.22 -1.49 26.07
N PRO A 98 17.47 -2.22 26.94
CA PRO A 98 16.32 -3.03 26.52
C PRO A 98 15.14 -2.19 26.00
N VAL A 99 14.94 -0.98 26.53
CA VAL A 99 13.84 -0.10 26.10
C VAL A 99 14.04 0.34 24.65
N THR A 100 15.24 0.80 24.31
CA THR A 100 15.61 1.19 22.94
C THR A 100 15.56 -0.01 22.00
N ALA A 101 16.05 -1.16 22.45
CA ALA A 101 16.01 -2.40 21.68
C ALA A 101 14.57 -2.83 21.35
N LEU A 102 13.67 -2.80 22.34
CA LEU A 102 12.27 -3.16 22.16
C LEU A 102 11.54 -2.17 21.24
N LEU A 103 11.81 -0.87 21.38
CA LEU A 103 11.23 0.16 20.52
C LEU A 103 11.64 -0.05 19.06
N LEU A 104 12.94 -0.27 18.80
CA LEU A 104 13.43 -0.54 17.45
C LEU A 104 12.87 -1.84 16.88
N PHE A 105 12.73 -2.89 17.70
CA PHE A 105 12.09 -4.14 17.28
C PHE A 105 10.63 -3.93 16.88
N ALA A 106 9.87 -3.19 17.69
CA ALA A 106 8.47 -2.89 17.44
C ALA A 106 8.29 -2.05 16.17
N VAL A 107 9.11 -1.02 16.00
CA VAL A 107 9.10 -0.16 14.80
C VAL A 107 9.52 -0.94 13.56
N GLY A 108 10.58 -1.75 13.64
CA GLY A 108 11.02 -2.63 12.54
C GLY A 108 9.92 -3.60 12.10
N SER A 109 9.23 -4.22 13.07
CA SER A 109 8.09 -5.12 12.82
C SER A 109 6.92 -4.38 12.15
N CYS A 110 6.59 -3.18 12.63
CA CYS A 110 5.56 -2.34 12.04
C CYS A 110 5.91 -1.96 10.59
N MET A 111 7.16 -1.59 10.32
CA MET A 111 7.62 -1.21 8.99
C MET A 111 7.60 -2.39 8.01
N ALA A 112 8.03 -3.57 8.46
CA ALA A 112 7.92 -4.80 7.67
C ALA A 112 6.46 -5.15 7.36
N TYR A 113 5.56 -5.06 8.36
CA TYR A 113 4.14 -5.31 8.19
C TYR A 113 3.50 -4.34 7.19
N VAL A 114 3.77 -3.04 7.32
CA VAL A 114 3.25 -2.02 6.40
C VAL A 114 3.80 -2.24 4.98
N GLY A 115 5.09 -2.56 4.83
CA GLY A 115 5.66 -2.90 3.52
C GLY A 115 4.98 -4.11 2.86
N TRP A 116 4.70 -5.16 3.64
CA TRP A 116 3.93 -6.31 3.17
C TRP A 116 2.49 -5.94 2.78
N MET A 117 1.84 -5.07 3.55
CA MET A 117 0.50 -4.56 3.26
C MET A 117 0.47 -3.72 1.99
N GLU A 118 1.45 -2.84 1.78
CA GLU A 118 1.61 -2.09 0.53
C GLU A 118 1.76 -3.04 -0.64
N TYR A 119 2.64 -4.03 -0.55
CA TYR A 119 2.81 -5.04 -1.61
C TYR A 119 1.50 -5.75 -1.96
N LYS A 120 0.66 -6.09 -0.97
CA LYS A 120 -0.65 -6.71 -1.18
C LYS A 120 -1.68 -5.75 -1.78
N ILE A 121 -1.74 -4.51 -1.30
CA ILE A 121 -2.71 -3.50 -1.73
C ILE A 121 -2.45 -3.04 -3.16
N PHE A 122 -1.18 -2.92 -3.56
CA PHE A 122 -0.80 -2.46 -4.90
C PHE A 122 -0.78 -3.56 -5.96
N GLN A 123 -1.18 -4.79 -5.61
CA GLN A 123 -1.41 -5.83 -6.62
C GLN A 123 -2.54 -5.41 -7.57
N PRO A 124 -2.46 -5.78 -8.87
CA PRO A 124 -3.53 -5.50 -9.82
C PRO A 124 -4.84 -6.11 -9.32
N SER A 125 -5.85 -5.25 -9.18
CA SER A 125 -7.19 -5.64 -8.76
C SER A 125 -8.03 -5.97 -9.98
N TYR A 126 -8.89 -6.97 -9.86
CA TYR A 126 -9.73 -7.42 -10.97
C TYR A 126 -11.16 -7.61 -10.51
N VAL A 127 -12.09 -7.07 -11.28
CA VAL A 127 -13.50 -7.41 -11.18
C VAL A 127 -13.74 -8.63 -12.04
N THR A 128 -14.39 -9.64 -11.49
CA THR A 128 -14.74 -10.86 -12.21
C THR A 128 -16.25 -10.95 -12.29
N MET A 129 -16.79 -11.24 -13.47
CA MET A 129 -18.22 -11.37 -13.70
C MET A 129 -18.51 -12.79 -14.22
N ASP A 130 -19.44 -13.45 -13.58
CA ASP A 130 -19.87 -14.80 -13.93
C ASP A 130 -21.40 -14.92 -13.91
N ASN A 131 -21.90 -16.15 -14.03
CA ASN A 131 -23.32 -16.42 -14.06
C ASN A 131 -24.01 -16.18 -12.70
N THR A 132 -23.26 -16.19 -11.60
CA THR A 132 -23.79 -16.00 -10.24
C THR A 132 -23.82 -14.54 -9.83
N GLY A 133 -22.85 -13.74 -10.28
CA GLY A 133 -22.79 -12.33 -9.94
C GLY A 133 -21.51 -11.63 -10.37
N ILE A 134 -21.26 -10.49 -9.72
CA ILE A 134 -20.05 -9.70 -9.85
C ILE A 134 -19.19 -9.90 -8.60
N ILE A 135 -17.99 -10.43 -8.79
CA ILE A 135 -17.00 -10.61 -7.73
C ILE A 135 -16.09 -9.37 -7.70
N LEU A 136 -16.23 -8.59 -6.64
CA LEU A 136 -15.45 -7.40 -6.38
C LEU A 136 -14.29 -7.71 -5.43
N PRO A 137 -13.06 -7.23 -5.74
CA PRO A 137 -11.96 -7.33 -4.80
C PRO A 137 -12.18 -6.36 -3.63
N THR A 138 -12.03 -6.85 -2.41
CA THR A 138 -11.94 -6.04 -1.18
C THR A 138 -10.52 -6.12 -0.63
N LEU A 139 -10.20 -5.40 0.46
CA LEU A 139 -8.83 -5.36 1.01
C LEU A 139 -8.23 -6.75 1.30
N PHE A 140 -9.04 -7.66 1.88
CA PHE A 140 -8.55 -8.96 2.36
C PHE A 140 -9.40 -10.14 1.85
N SER A 141 -10.42 -9.87 1.04
CA SER A 141 -11.35 -10.89 0.58
C SER A 141 -11.94 -10.52 -0.79
N LYS A 142 -12.76 -11.41 -1.34
CA LYS A 142 -13.59 -11.16 -2.51
C LYS A 142 -15.04 -11.10 -2.07
N ARG A 143 -15.76 -10.06 -2.49
CA ARG A 143 -17.19 -9.94 -2.25
C ARG A 143 -17.94 -10.34 -3.52
N LEU A 144 -18.78 -11.37 -3.42
CA LEU A 144 -19.75 -11.67 -4.45
C LEU A 144 -20.96 -10.74 -4.28
N VAL A 145 -21.36 -10.08 -5.37
CA VAL A 145 -22.60 -9.32 -5.46
C VAL A 145 -23.48 -10.05 -6.46
N GLY A 146 -24.59 -10.61 -5.98
CA GLY A 146 -25.54 -11.33 -6.83
C GLY A 146 -26.22 -10.40 -7.83
N TRP A 147 -26.55 -10.90 -9.02
CA TRP A 147 -27.26 -10.10 -10.04
C TRP A 147 -28.62 -9.57 -9.53
N ASN A 148 -29.27 -10.32 -8.64
CA ASN A 148 -30.52 -9.95 -7.99
C ASN A 148 -30.43 -8.72 -7.06
N GLU A 149 -29.23 -8.32 -6.62
CA GLU A 149 -29.00 -7.14 -5.80
C GLU A 149 -28.81 -5.85 -6.62
N LEU A 150 -28.74 -5.98 -7.94
CA LEU A 150 -28.39 -4.91 -8.87
C LEU A 150 -29.62 -4.38 -9.61
N ASN A 151 -29.65 -3.08 -9.85
CA ASN A 151 -30.63 -2.41 -10.70
C ASN A 151 -30.11 -2.26 -12.13
N ASN A 152 -28.83 -1.93 -12.26
CA ASN A 152 -28.19 -1.72 -13.54
C ASN A 152 -26.68 -1.90 -13.42
N VAL A 153 -26.06 -2.38 -14.49
CA VAL A 153 -24.60 -2.46 -14.61
C VAL A 153 -24.24 -2.02 -16.01
N ILE A 154 -23.41 -0.99 -16.11
CA ILE A 154 -23.01 -0.41 -17.38
C ILE A 154 -21.52 -0.13 -17.40
N LEU A 155 -20.88 -0.50 -18.50
CA LEU A 155 -19.51 -0.14 -18.81
C LEU A 155 -19.52 0.91 -19.90
N ARG A 156 -19.11 2.14 -19.55
CA ARG A 156 -19.01 3.27 -20.48
C ARG A 156 -17.62 3.87 -20.41
N ASN A 157 -16.97 3.98 -21.56
CA ASN A 157 -15.56 4.37 -21.65
C ASN A 157 -14.72 3.44 -20.75
N ASP A 158 -14.04 4.01 -19.76
CA ASP A 158 -13.17 3.31 -18.82
C ASP A 158 -13.81 3.25 -17.42
N LEU A 159 -15.12 3.44 -17.32
CA LEU A 159 -15.87 3.43 -16.07
C LEU A 159 -16.91 2.31 -16.06
N LEU A 160 -16.74 1.37 -15.14
CA LEU A 160 -17.73 0.38 -14.78
C LEU A 160 -18.60 0.96 -13.66
N THR A 161 -19.87 1.18 -13.96
CA THR A 161 -20.88 1.66 -13.00
C THR A 161 -21.78 0.50 -12.60
N ILE A 162 -21.86 0.24 -11.30
CA ILE A 162 -22.71 -0.78 -10.68
C ILE A 162 -23.73 -0.05 -9.81
N ASP A 163 -25.00 -0.13 -10.20
CA ASP A 163 -26.13 0.45 -9.48
C ASP A 163 -26.86 -0.63 -8.68
N TYR A 164 -26.99 -0.41 -7.38
CA TYR A 164 -27.58 -1.36 -6.45
C TYR A 164 -29.04 -1.02 -6.17
N LYS A 165 -29.86 -2.03 -5.86
CA LYS A 165 -31.26 -1.87 -5.45
C LYS A 165 -31.47 -0.98 -4.22
N ASN A 166 -30.43 -0.78 -3.41
CA ASN A 166 -30.46 0.07 -2.22
C ASN A 166 -30.04 1.54 -2.51
N ASN A 167 -30.13 1.99 -3.76
CA ASN A 167 -29.76 3.34 -4.21
C ASN A 167 -28.28 3.71 -3.98
N LYS A 168 -27.41 2.71 -3.81
CA LYS A 168 -25.96 2.92 -3.80
C LYS A 168 -25.42 2.74 -5.21
N ILE A 169 -24.46 3.57 -5.59
CA ILE A 169 -23.77 3.47 -6.87
C ILE A 169 -22.28 3.28 -6.59
N LEU A 170 -21.69 2.29 -7.23
CA LEU A 170 -20.25 2.05 -7.21
C LEU A 170 -19.68 2.29 -8.62
N GLN A 171 -18.70 3.18 -8.71
CA GLN A 171 -17.98 3.44 -9.96
C GLN A 171 -16.53 2.96 -9.81
N LEU A 172 -16.08 2.18 -10.79
CA LEU A 172 -14.74 1.61 -10.83
C LEU A 172 -14.09 1.97 -12.16
N GLU A 173 -12.88 2.49 -12.08
CA GLU A 173 -12.06 2.78 -13.25
C GLU A 173 -11.43 1.49 -13.76
N VAL A 174 -11.69 1.16 -15.03
CA VAL A 174 -11.18 -0.01 -15.74
C VAL A 174 -9.90 0.39 -16.45
N LEU A 175 -8.84 -0.40 -16.24
CA LEU A 175 -7.51 -0.14 -16.81
C LEU A 175 -7.29 -0.86 -18.14
N ASP A 176 -8.20 -1.75 -18.53
CA ASP A 176 -8.12 -2.49 -19.79
C ASP A 176 -8.70 -1.64 -20.93
N GLU A 177 -7.93 -1.48 -22.01
CA GLU A 177 -8.40 -0.81 -23.23
C GLU A 177 -9.31 -1.75 -24.03
N LEU A 178 -10.62 -1.66 -23.78
CA LEU A 178 -11.61 -2.50 -24.46
C LEU A 178 -12.08 -1.85 -25.77
N GLY A 179 -12.14 -2.63 -26.84
CA GLY A 179 -12.77 -2.20 -28.10
C GLY A 179 -14.27 -1.90 -27.93
N GLN A 180 -14.86 -1.14 -28.86
CA GLN A 180 -16.30 -0.84 -28.83
C GLN A 180 -17.16 -2.11 -28.88
N GLU A 181 -16.77 -3.09 -29.70
CA GLU A 181 -17.46 -4.39 -29.81
C GLU A 181 -17.45 -5.17 -28.49
N GLN A 182 -16.30 -5.26 -27.82
CA GLN A 182 -16.17 -5.95 -26.53
C GLN A 182 -17.00 -5.27 -25.44
N ARG A 183 -17.03 -3.92 -25.42
CA ARG A 183 -17.86 -3.16 -24.48
C ARG A 183 -19.35 -3.42 -24.70
N THR A 184 -19.79 -3.43 -25.96
CA THR A 184 -21.18 -3.76 -26.31
C THR A 184 -21.53 -5.18 -25.87
N ALA A 185 -20.69 -6.17 -26.17
CA ALA A 185 -20.90 -7.56 -25.75
C ALA A 185 -21.02 -7.70 -24.22
N LEU A 186 -20.17 -7.02 -23.46
CA LEU A 186 -20.24 -7.00 -21.99
C LEU A 186 -21.52 -6.34 -21.48
N ASN A 187 -21.92 -5.20 -22.05
CA ASN A 187 -23.17 -4.53 -21.68
C ASN A 187 -24.41 -5.38 -22.00
N THR A 188 -24.43 -6.06 -23.15
CA THR A 188 -25.50 -7.03 -23.48
C THR A 188 -25.53 -8.17 -22.46
N PHE A 189 -24.37 -8.69 -22.06
CA PHE A 189 -24.28 -9.70 -21.00
C PHE A 189 -24.84 -9.18 -19.67
N PHE A 190 -24.49 -7.97 -19.24
CA PHE A 190 -25.03 -7.38 -18.01
C PHE A 190 -26.55 -7.22 -18.05
N GLN A 191 -27.08 -6.68 -19.15
CA GLN A 191 -28.52 -6.48 -19.32
C GLN A 191 -29.29 -7.80 -19.28
N SER A 192 -28.72 -8.88 -19.81
CA SER A 192 -29.35 -10.21 -19.77
C SER A 192 -29.44 -10.82 -18.36
N ARG A 193 -28.69 -10.28 -17.38
CA ARG A 193 -28.60 -10.82 -16.02
C ARG A 193 -29.35 -10.01 -14.97
N VAL A 194 -29.58 -8.72 -15.23
CA VAL A 194 -30.18 -7.78 -14.27
C VAL A 194 -31.72 -7.71 -14.41
N GLN A 195 -32.30 -8.44 -15.38
CA GLN A 195 -33.75 -8.58 -15.56
C GLN A 195 -34.45 -9.24 -14.37
#